data_AF-A0A2E0TFK7-F1
#
_entry.id   AF-A0A2E0TFK7-F1
#
_cell.length_a   1.000
_cell.length_b   1.000
_cell.length_c   1.000
_cell.angle_alpha   90.00
_cell.angle_beta   90.00
_cell.angle_gamma   90.00
#
_symmetry.space_group_name_H-M   'P 1'
#
loop_
_entity.id
_entity.type
_entity.pdbx_description
1 polymer ?
#
loop_
_entity_poly.entity_id
_entity_poly.type
_entity_poly.pdbx_seq_one_letter_code
_entity_poly.pdbx_strand_id
1 'polypeptide(L)'
;MSEMEREKVEGEIERLRGLRKDLDRDWSHLKYYAIPMVLAGPAFFLWGAIASSLVVLGTASVLATAAYLIGVRRKEYEGEIELWQEQLGRLEE
;
A
#
# COMPACT_ATOMS: atom_id res chain seq x y z
N MET A 1 34.63 2.89 5.22
CA MET A 1 33.81 1.85 4.54
C MET A 1 34.62 1.24 3.42
N SER A 2 34.46 -0.07 3.18
CA SER A 2 34.77 -0.60 1.84
C SER A 2 33.74 -0.05 0.85
N GLU A 3 34.13 0.22 -0.41
CA GLU A 3 33.18 0.65 -1.45
C GLU A 3 31.95 -0.26 -1.53
N MET A 4 32.14 -1.54 -1.21
CA MET A 4 31.10 -2.56 -1.12
C MET A 4 30.04 -2.30 -0.03
N GLU A 5 30.36 -1.62 1.07
CA GLU A 5 29.37 -1.26 2.10
C GLU A 5 28.47 -0.11 1.64
N ARG A 6 29.05 0.88 0.95
CA ARG A 6 28.30 2.00 0.38
C ARG A 6 27.35 1.53 -0.71
N GLU A 7 27.85 0.70 -1.63
CA GLU A 7 27.06 0.13 -2.72
C GLU A 7 25.87 -0.69 -2.20
N LYS A 8 26.05 -1.42 -1.09
CA LYS A 8 24.96 -2.16 -0.44
C LYS A 8 23.88 -1.25 0.12
N VAL A 9 24.25 -0.15 0.78
CA VAL A 9 23.27 0.80 1.35
C VAL A 9 22.53 1.52 0.23
N GLU A 10 23.22 1.96 -0.81
CA GLU A 10 22.61 2.60 -1.99
C GLU A 10 21.64 1.65 -2.71
N GLY A 11 22.05 0.39 -2.90
CA GLY A 11 21.20 -0.64 -3.49
C GLY A 11 19.94 -0.94 -2.67
N GLU A 12 20.04 -0.92 -1.33
CA GLU A 12 18.89 -1.11 -0.46
C GLU A 12 17.92 0.08 -0.51
N ILE A 13 18.44 1.31 -0.57
CA ILE A 13 17.63 2.51 -0.77
C ILE A 13 16.88 2.43 -2.11
N GLU A 14 17.54 2.01 -3.18
CA GLU A 14 16.91 1.86 -4.49
C GLU A 14 15.83 0.76 -4.48
N ARG A 15 16.10 -0.37 -3.82
CA ARG A 15 15.11 -1.45 -3.62
C ARG A 15 13.87 -0.94 -2.90
N LEU A 16 14.03 -0.22 -1.78
CA LEU A 16 12.93 0.33 -1.00
C LEU A 16 12.12 1.37 -1.79
N ARG A 17 12.79 2.23 -2.57
CA ARG A 17 12.12 3.18 -3.47
C ARG A 17 11.30 2.47 -4.54
N GLY A 18 11.80 1.37 -5.10
CA GLY A 18 11.07 0.51 -6.03
C GLY A 18 9.78 -0.03 -5.40
N LEU A 19 9.89 -0.62 -4.20
CA LEU A 19 8.73 -1.17 -3.47
C LEU A 19 7.70 -0.08 -3.11
N ARG A 20 8.17 1.12 -2.72
CA ARG A 20 7.28 2.27 -2.47
C ARG A 20 6.51 2.67 -3.73
N LYS A 21 7.17 2.70 -4.89
CA LYS A 21 6.54 3.04 -6.17
C LYS A 21 5.47 2.03 -6.57
N ASP A 22 5.70 0.74 -6.30
CA ASP A 22 4.69 -0.29 -6.52
C ASP A 22 3.47 -0.10 -5.60
N LEU A 23 3.69 0.21 -4.32
CA LEU A 23 2.61 0.54 -3.39
C LEU A 23 1.84 1.81 -3.78
N ASP A 24 2.52 2.83 -4.33
CA ASP A 24 1.87 4.03 -4.86
C ASP A 24 0.96 3.70 -6.05
N ARG A 25 1.39 2.79 -6.93
CA ARG A 25 0.56 2.28 -8.02
C ARG A 25 -0.65 1.53 -7.47
N ASP A 26 -0.46 0.64 -6.50
CA ASP A 26 -1.56 -0.11 -5.88
C ASP A 26 -2.55 0.80 -5.15
N TRP A 27 -2.05 1.86 -4.50
CA TRP A 27 -2.88 2.91 -3.92
C TRP A 27 -3.76 3.59 -4.96
N SER A 28 -3.20 3.91 -6.13
CA SER A 28 -3.97 4.51 -7.24
C SER A 28 -5.08 3.57 -7.78
N HIS A 29 -4.90 2.26 -7.60
CA HIS A 29 -5.85 1.23 -7.99
C HIS A 29 -6.91 0.93 -6.92
N LEU A 30 -6.81 1.47 -5.70
CA LEU A 30 -7.81 1.25 -4.63
C LEU A 30 -9.23 1.58 -5.07
N LYS A 31 -9.41 2.61 -5.91
CA LYS A 31 -10.72 3.00 -6.46
C LYS A 31 -11.42 1.85 -7.21
N TYR A 32 -10.67 0.93 -7.82
CA TYR A 32 -11.25 -0.20 -8.54
C TYR A 32 -11.79 -1.28 -7.60
N TYR A 33 -11.34 -1.33 -6.34
CA TYR A 33 -11.94 -2.21 -5.32
C TYR A 33 -13.34 -1.76 -4.89
N ALA A 34 -13.80 -0.56 -5.29
CA ALA A 34 -15.17 -0.13 -5.07
C ALA A 34 -16.14 -0.64 -6.16
N ILE A 35 -15.65 -1.18 -7.28
CA ILE A 35 -16.50 -1.72 -8.38
C ILE A 35 -17.53 -2.75 -7.88
N PRO A 36 -17.20 -3.69 -6.97
CA PRO A 36 -18.16 -4.63 -6.43
C PRO A 36 -19.37 -3.98 -5.73
N MET A 37 -19.31 -2.72 -5.30
CA MET A 37 -20.49 -2.01 -4.76
C MET A 37 -21.64 -1.95 -5.76
N VAL A 38 -21.35 -1.97 -7.07
CA VAL A 38 -22.39 -2.00 -8.11
C VAL A 38 -23.27 -3.25 -7.99
N LEU A 39 -22.75 -4.35 -7.43
CA LEU A 39 -23.49 -5.58 -7.21
C LEU A 39 -24.51 -5.49 -6.06
N ALA A 40 -24.47 -4.42 -5.25
CA ALA A 40 -25.46 -4.20 -4.20
C ALA A 40 -26.87 -4.04 -4.77
N GLY A 41 -27.01 -3.34 -5.91
CA GLY A 41 -28.29 -3.18 -6.61
C GLY A 41 -28.92 -4.53 -6.99
N PRO A 42 -28.27 -5.36 -7.81
CA PRO A 42 -28.73 -6.70 -8.12
C PRO A 42 -28.99 -7.56 -6.87
N ALA A 43 -28.12 -7.48 -5.85
CA ALA A 43 -28.31 -8.23 -4.61
C ALA A 43 -29.59 -7.83 -3.87
N PHE A 44 -29.94 -6.54 -3.89
CA PHE A 44 -31.19 -6.04 -3.31
C PHE A 44 -32.41 -6.64 -4.00
N PHE A 45 -32.45 -6.67 -5.34
CA PHE A 45 -33.59 -7.18 -6.09
C PHE A 45 -33.75 -8.70 -6.00
N LEU A 46 -32.64 -9.44 -5.92
CA LEU A 46 -32.66 -10.92 -5.93
C LEU A 46 -32.82 -11.54 -4.54
N TRP A 47 -32.19 -10.95 -3.51
CA TRP A 47 -32.13 -11.52 -2.16
C TRP A 47 -32.54 -10.55 -1.04
N GLY A 48 -32.98 -9.34 -1.40
CA GLY A 48 -33.48 -8.35 -0.46
C GLY A 48 -32.42 -7.51 0.24
N ALA A 49 -32.88 -6.69 1.17
CA ALA A 49 -32.07 -5.66 1.83
C ALA A 49 -30.86 -6.22 2.61
N ILE A 50 -31.00 -7.40 3.22
CA ILE A 50 -29.93 -8.01 4.02
C ILE A 50 -28.74 -8.38 3.13
N ALA A 51 -28.99 -9.05 1.99
CA ALA A 51 -27.94 -9.44 1.06
C ALA A 51 -27.24 -8.22 0.45
N SER A 52 -28.00 -7.20 0.04
CA SER A 52 -27.43 -5.93 -0.42
C SER A 52 -26.52 -5.28 0.64
N SER A 53 -26.97 -5.27 1.90
CA SER A 53 -26.20 -4.70 3.01
C SER A 53 -24.88 -5.45 3.22
N LEU A 54 -24.88 -6.79 3.11
CA LEU A 54 -23.67 -7.59 3.20
C LEU A 54 -22.68 -7.30 2.07
N VAL A 55 -23.16 -7.09 0.84
CA VAL A 55 -22.29 -6.70 -0.28
C VAL A 55 -21.63 -5.36 -0.03
N VAL A 56 -22.40 -4.36 0.44
CA VAL A 56 -21.87 -3.03 0.77
C VAL A 56 -20.84 -3.11 1.89
N LEU A 57 -21.19 -3.76 3.01
CA LEU A 57 -20.32 -3.91 4.17
C LEU A 57 -19.05 -4.69 3.82
N GLY A 58 -19.18 -5.82 3.12
CA GLY A 58 -18.04 -6.63 2.69
C GLY A 58 -17.09 -5.86 1.78
N THR A 59 -17.62 -5.13 0.79
CA THR A 59 -16.79 -4.31 -0.10
C THR A 59 -16.11 -3.18 0.68
N ALA A 60 -16.83 -2.50 1.57
CA ALA A 60 -16.27 -1.45 2.41
C ALA A 60 -15.17 -1.97 3.34
N SER A 61 -15.35 -3.16 3.94
CA SER A 61 -14.33 -3.80 4.78
C SER A 61 -13.07 -4.13 3.99
N VAL A 62 -13.19 -4.73 2.80
CA VAL A 62 -12.04 -5.02 1.93
C VAL A 62 -11.31 -3.75 1.54
N LEU A 63 -12.04 -2.70 1.13
CA LEU A 63 -11.45 -1.42 0.76
C LEU A 63 -10.72 -0.77 1.93
N ALA A 64 -11.33 -0.76 3.13
CA ALA A 64 -10.73 -0.21 4.33
C ALA A 64 -9.48 -0.97 4.74
N THR A 65 -9.51 -2.30 4.72
CA THR A 65 -8.34 -3.13 5.03
C THR A 65 -7.22 -2.92 4.01
N ALA A 66 -7.52 -2.90 2.72
CA ALA A 66 -6.53 -2.65 1.68
C ALA A 66 -5.89 -1.26 1.83
N ALA A 67 -6.70 -0.23 2.04
CA ALA A 67 -6.22 1.12 2.29
C ALA A 67 -5.35 1.20 3.55
N TYR A 68 -5.76 0.56 4.64
CA TYR A 68 -4.96 0.51 5.86
C TYR A 68 -3.60 -0.16 5.63
N LEU A 69 -3.58 -1.36 5.04
CA LEU A 69 -2.35 -2.12 4.83
C LEU A 69 -1.37 -1.38 3.89
N ILE A 70 -1.86 -0.85 2.77
CA ILE A 70 -1.01 -0.10 1.84
C ILE A 70 -0.49 1.17 2.51
N GLY A 71 -1.35 1.88 3.25
CA GLY A 71 -0.96 3.10 3.95
C GLY A 71 0.14 2.88 4.98
N VAL A 72 0.03 1.83 5.80
CA VAL A 72 1.05 1.47 6.79
C VAL A 72 2.36 1.12 6.10
N ARG A 73 2.35 0.27 5.07
CA ARG A 73 3.57 -0.13 4.36
C ARG A 73 4.29 1.03 3.67
N ARG A 74 3.54 1.97 3.09
CA ARG A 74 4.12 3.19 2.50
C ARG A 74 4.88 4.02 3.53
N LYS A 75 4.32 4.15 4.73
CA LYS A 75 4.94 4.90 5.83
C LYS A 75 6.16 4.18 6.39
N GLU A 76 6.11 2.84 6.51
CA GLU A 76 7.26 2.02 6.91
C GLU A 76 8.44 2.20 5.95
N TYR A 77 8.20 2.07 4.64
CA TYR A 77 9.28 2.23 3.64
C TYR A 77 9.82 3.66 3.58
N GLU A 78 8.97 4.67 3.77
CA GLU A 78 9.44 6.05 3.87
C GLU A 78 10.40 6.25 5.06
N GLY A 79 10.03 5.72 6.24
CA GLY A 79 10.91 5.77 7.42
C GLY A 79 12.19 4.95 7.28
N GLU A 80 12.13 3.77 6.64
CA GLU A 80 13.32 2.96 6.37
C GLU A 80 14.28 3.66 5.39
N ILE A 81 13.76 4.28 4.33
CA ILE A 81 14.57 5.07 3.38
C ILE A 81 15.26 6.23 4.11
N GLU A 82 14.54 6.98 4.94
CA GLU A 82 15.09 8.10 5.72
C GLU A 82 16.22 7.64 6.65
N LEU A 83 16.03 6.51 7.35
CA LEU A 83 17.05 5.88 8.20
C LEU A 83 18.31 5.51 7.43
N TRP A 84 18.17 4.86 6.27
CA TRP A 84 19.32 4.49 5.45
C TRP A 84 20.04 5.71 4.86
N GLN A 85 19.29 6.75 4.49
CA GLN A 85 19.87 8.03 4.03
C GLN A 85 20.64 8.76 5.13
N GLU A 86 20.11 8.79 6.36
CA GLU A 86 20.84 9.35 7.50
C GLU A 86 22.11 8.57 7.82
N GLN A 87 22.07 7.23 7.74
CA GLN A 87 23.26 6.40 7.94
C GLN A 87 24.30 6.69 6.86
N LEU A 88 23.89 6.80 5.59
CA LEU A 88 24.79 7.16 4.51
C LEU A 88 25.43 8.53 4.74
N GLY A 89 24.64 9.54 5.13
CA GLY A 89 25.14 10.90 5.40
C GLY A 89 26.09 10.97 6.59
N ARG A 90 25.80 10.28 7.70
CA ARG A 90 26.69 10.15 8.86
C ARG A 90 28.01 9.43 8.55
N LEU A 91 28.06 8.68 7.47
CA LEU A 91 29.24 7.94 7.03
C LEU A 91 30.06 8.71 5.97
N GLU A 92 29.52 9.81 5.42
CA GLU A 92 30.19 10.72 4.49
C GLU A 92 30.89 11.90 5.19
N GLU A 93 30.53 12.19 6.46
CA GLU A 93 31.23 13.11 7.38
C GLU A 93 32.48 12.47 8.02
#